data_AF-A0A1S2VBJ4-F1
#
_entry.id   AF-A0A1S2VBJ4-F1
#
_cell.length_a   1.000
_cell.length_b   1.000
_cell.length_c   1.000
_cell.angle_alpha   90.00
_cell.angle_beta   90.00
_cell.angle_gamma   90.00
#
_symmetry.space_group_name_H-M   'P 1'
#
loop_
_entity.id
_entity.type
_entity.pdbx_description
1 polymer ?
#
loop_
_entity_poly.entity_id
_entity_poly.type
_entity_poly.pdbx_seq_one_letter_code
_entity_poly.pdbx_strand_id
1 'polypeptide(L)' 'MQKWIKACIAPVMALVFLITGFMFTRATALNGQVAIIGSGLLINCVLAFIYSWLTYKPRSFSDWLKH' A
#
# COMPACT_ATOMS: atom_id res chain seq x y z
N MET A 1 -1.22 7.59 -20.13
CA MET A 1 -0.30 7.43 -18.97
C MET A 1 -0.97 6.81 -17.74
N GLN A 2 -2.12 7.31 -17.27
CA GLN A 2 -2.76 6.82 -16.04
C GLN A 2 -3.08 5.31 -16.01
N LYS A 3 -3.47 4.71 -17.15
CA LYS A 3 -3.71 3.25 -17.24
C LYS A 3 -2.46 2.41 -16.97
N TRP A 4 -1.29 2.85 -17.46
CA TRP A 4 -0.01 2.19 -17.23
C TRP A 4 0.45 2.35 -15.78
N ILE A 5 0.27 3.55 -15.20
CA ILE A 5 0.60 3.80 -13.79
C ILE A 5 -0.27 2.93 -12.86
N LYS A 6 -1.57 2.83 -13.14
CA LYS A 6 -2.46 1.89 -12.43
C LYS A 6 -1.99 0.44 -12.50
N ALA A 7 -1.65 -0.01 -13.72
CA ALA A 7 -1.18 -1.36 -13.96
C ALA A 7 0.15 -1.65 -13.27
N CYS A 8 0.99 -0.63 -13.03
CA CYS A 8 2.22 -0.75 -12.24
C CYS A 8 1.98 -0.70 -10.73
N ILE A 9 0.99 0.04 -10.23
CA ILE A 9 0.77 0.17 -8.79
C ILE A 9 0.27 -1.15 -8.17
N ALA A 10 -0.61 -1.88 -8.85
CA ALA A 10 -1.12 -3.16 -8.35
C ALA A 10 -0.01 -4.21 -8.08
N PRO A 11 0.92 -4.49 -9.01
CA PRO A 11 2.03 -5.40 -8.74
C PRO A 11 2.99 -4.82 -7.70
N VAL A 12 3.20 -3.51 -7.62
CA VAL A 12 4.03 -2.91 -6.57
C VAL A 12 3.41 -3.12 -5.18
N MET A 13 2.10 -2.96 -5.00
CA MET A 13 1.43 -3.28 -3.72
C MET A 13 1.62 -4.75 -3.34
N ALA A 14 1.46 -5.67 -4.28
CA ALA A 14 1.70 -7.10 -4.06
C ALA A 14 3.16 -7.39 -3.68
N LEU A 15 4.12 -6.71 -4.33
CA LEU A 15 5.55 -6.85 -4.08
C LEU A 15 5.91 -6.31 -2.68
N VAL A 16 5.36 -5.16 -2.28
CA VAL A 16 5.50 -4.61 -0.93
C VAL A 16 4.95 -5.60 0.10
N PHE A 17 3.80 -6.23 -0.17
CA PHE A 17 3.23 -7.24 0.73
C PHE A 17 4.14 -8.47 0.87
N LEU A 18 4.71 -8.95 -0.24
CA LEU A 18 5.67 -10.07 -0.24
C LEU A 18 6.95 -9.72 0.52
N ILE A 19 7.53 -8.54 0.31
CA ILE A 19 8.72 -8.08 1.02
C ILE A 19 8.42 -7.94 2.52
N THR A 20 7.25 -7.40 2.87
CA THR A 20 6.82 -7.26 4.27
C THR A 20 6.69 -8.62 4.93
N GLY A 21 6.07 -9.60 4.26
CA GLY A 21 5.95 -10.98 4.76
C GLY A 21 7.32 -11.66 4.90
N PHE A 22 8.20 -11.50 3.92
CA PHE A 22 9.56 -12.03 3.99
C PHE A 22 10.35 -11.44 5.16
N MET A 23 10.32 -10.11 5.32
CA MET A 23 10.94 -9.41 6.45
C MET A 23 10.34 -9.84 7.79
N PHE A 24 9.02 -10.03 7.86
CA PHE A 24 8.34 -10.50 9.06
C PHE A 24 8.84 -11.88 9.48
N THR A 25 8.98 -12.82 8.55
CA THR A 25 9.53 -14.16 8.85
C THR A 25 10.99 -14.15 9.32
N ARG A 26 11.74 -13.10 8.99
CA ARG A 26 13.13 -12.91 9.42
C ARG A 26 13.25 -12.21 10.78
N ALA A 27 12.22 -11.50 11.21
CA ALA A 27 12.26 -10.74 12.45
C ALA A 27 12.01 -11.64 13.66
N THR A 28 12.99 -11.70 14.56
CA THR A 28 12.94 -12.48 15.82
C THR A 28 12.39 -11.68 17.00
N ALA A 29 12.44 -10.35 16.93
CA ALA A 29 11.92 -9.47 17.97
C ALA A 29 10.48 -9.03 17.66
N LEU A 30 9.58 -9.12 18.64
CA LEU A 30 8.19 -8.67 18.55
C LEU A 30 8.07 -7.20 18.12
N ASN A 31 8.92 -6.32 18.66
CA ASN A 31 8.92 -4.90 18.27
C ASN A 31 9.33 -4.72 16.80
N GLY A 32 10.25 -5.54 16.30
CA GLY A 32 10.66 -5.53 14.89
C GLY A 32 9.54 -6.03 13.97
N GLN A 33 8.82 -7.08 14.38
CA GLN A 33 7.66 -7.59 13.65
C GLN A 33 6.52 -6.56 13.55
N VAL A 34 6.20 -5.88 14.65
CA VAL A 34 5.18 -4.81 14.67
C VAL A 34 5.61 -3.64 13.77
N ALA A 35 6.89 -3.24 13.80
CA ALA A 35 7.40 -2.19 12.93
C ALA A 35 7.37 -2.58 11.44
N ILE A 36 7.66 -3.84 11.10
CA ILE A 36 7.59 -4.36 9.74
C ILE A 36 6.15 -4.37 9.23
N ILE A 37 5.21 -4.90 10.02
CA ILE A 37 3.79 -4.89 9.66
C ILE A 37 3.29 -3.45 9.52
N GLY A 38 3.61 -2.57 10.47
CA GLY A 38 3.18 -1.17 10.46
C GLY A 38 3.71 -0.40 9.26
N SER A 39 5.00 -0.55 8.94
CA SER A 39 5.60 0.10 7.76
C SER A 39 5.06 -0.46 6.44
N GLY A 40 4.89 -1.78 6.33
CA GLY A 40 4.31 -2.41 5.13
C GLY A 40 2.84 -2.00 4.90
N LEU A 41 2.05 -1.89 5.97
CA LEU A 41 0.69 -1.35 5.90
C LEU A 41 0.68 0.13 5.51
N LEU A 42 1.53 0.96 6.10
CA LEU A 42 1.65 2.38 5.77
C LEU A 42 1.99 2.59 4.29
N ILE A 43 2.99 1.87 3.78
CA ILE A 43 3.40 1.95 2.37
C ILE A 43 2.25 1.54 1.46
N ASN A 44 1.55 0.44 1.77
CA ASN A 44 0.38 0.02 0.99
C ASN A 44 -0.77 1.02 1.08
N CYS A 45 -1.00 1.65 2.23
CA CYS A 45 -2.02 2.68 2.40
C CYS A 45 -1.73 3.88 1.50
N VAL A 46 -0.48 4.35 1.47
CA VAL A 46 -0.04 5.44 0.59
C VAL A 46 -0.21 5.05 -0.89
N LEU A 47 0.20 3.84 -1.27
CA LEU A 47 0.01 3.34 -2.63
C LEU A 47 -1.46 3.23 -3.02
N ALA A 48 -2.33 2.77 -2.11
CA ALA A 48 -3.77 2.72 -2.31
C ALA A 48 -4.37 4.12 -2.48
N PHE A 49 -3.89 5.09 -1.70
CA PHE A 49 -4.28 6.49 -1.83
C PHE A 49 -3.91 7.05 -3.20
N ILE A 50 -2.67 6.83 -3.64
CA ILE A 50 -2.19 7.25 -4.97
C ILE A 50 -2.99 6.55 -6.09
N TYR A 51 -3.23 5.25 -5.95
CA TYR A 51 -4.01 4.47 -6.91
C TYR A 51 -5.43 5.01 -7.05
N SER A 52 -6.11 5.26 -5.93
CA SER A 52 -7.47 5.76 -5.94
C SER A 52 -7.54 7.21 -6.42
N TRP A 53 -6.55 8.05 -6.07
CA TRP A 53 -6.42 9.41 -6.59
C TRP A 53 -6.26 9.42 -8.12
N LEU A 54 -5.46 8.51 -8.66
CA LEU A 54 -5.31 8.33 -10.11
C LEU A 54 -6.56 7.77 -10.78
N THR A 55 -7.43 7.08 -10.04
CA THR A 55 -8.65 6.48 -10.58
C THR A 55 -9.81 7.47 -10.64
N TYR A 56 -10.12 8.08 -9.50
CA TYR A 56 -11.36 8.84 -9.33
C TYR A 56 -11.12 10.31 -9.00
N LYS A 57 -9.85 10.71 -8.77
CA LYS A 57 -9.43 12.08 -8.41
C LYS A 57 -10.41 12.71 -7.39
N PRO A 58 -10.57 12.07 -6.21
CA PRO A 58 -11.56 12.46 -5.22
C PRO A 58 -11.32 13.90 -4.78
N ARG A 59 -12.35 14.75 -4.84
CA ARG A 59 -12.25 16.14 -4.37
C ARG A 59 -12.29 16.25 -2.84
N SER A 60 -12.75 15.21 -2.14
CA SER A 60 -12.84 15.16 -0.68
C SER A 60 -12.67 13.74 -0.12
N PHE A 61 -12.25 13.63 1.15
CA PHE A 61 -12.17 12.34 1.89
C PHE A 61 -13.55 11.67 2.01
N SER A 62 -14.62 12.46 2.09
CA SER A 62 -16.01 11.99 2.06
C SER A 62 -16.36 11.30 0.73
N ASP A 63 -15.88 11.82 -0.40
CA ASP A 63 -16.09 11.16 -1.70
C ASP A 63 -15.29 9.86 -1.81
N TRP A 64 -14.18 9.77 -1.09
CA TRP A 64 -13.33 8.59 -1.06
C TRP A 64 -13.97 7.40 -0.30
N LEU A 65 -14.75 7.68 0.74
CA LEU A 65 -15.42 6.68 1.58
C LEU A 65 -16.74 6.16 0.99
N LYS A 66 -17.28 6.84 -0.02
CA LYS A 66 -18.54 6.48 -0.69
C LYS A 66 -18.35 5.55 -1.89
N HIS A 67 -17.11 5.25 -2.27
CA HIS A 67 -16.74 4.30 -3.33
C HIS A 67 -15.89 3.18 -2.73
#